data_AF-A0A543CKR6-F1
#
_entry.id   AF-A0A543CKR6-F1
#
_cell.length_a   1.000
_cell.length_b   1.000
_cell.length_c   1.000
_cell.angle_alpha   90.00
_cell.angle_beta   90.00
_cell.angle_gamma   90.00
#
_symmetry.space_group_name_H-M   'P 1'
#
loop_
_entity.id
_entity.type
_entity.pdbx_description
1 polymer ?
#
loop_
_entity_poly.entity_id
_entity_poly.type
_entity_poly.pdbx_seq_one_letter_code
_entity_poly.pdbx_strand_id
1 'polypeptide(L)'
;MIAGSVAFLLATGWSIIGLVIYGGEMVPNLIAELAGVSLEVAIVALIVERLMARHQRWQWDFAYRALAKRASEVFVDVVRLVFVHSSNEALHANLPRYGYFVQLAQQHLDELRSHIEGSATALDSSTHEEYRRMERRFSWCIRQLLEASTDSNARVDLYPLLSKIATSVFELLTQVDGDHRRILSVAESCVATASSSQLAHVEQGGIFTNRLAAQSLLLEELGSEYGQISSIAQDVDCDYSIPYFMIDYLLLAREEGVLG
;
A
#
# COMPACT_ATOMS: atom_id res chain seq x y z
N MET A 1 -10.96 25.70 8.04
CA MET A 1 -10.90 26.89 7.18
C MET A 1 -12.01 27.88 7.49
N ILE A 2 -13.27 27.44 7.66
CA ILE A 2 -14.40 28.37 7.88
C ILE A 2 -14.25 29.10 9.23
N ALA A 3 -13.88 28.42 10.31
CA ALA A 3 -13.79 29.04 11.64
C ALA A 3 -12.65 30.06 11.74
N GLY A 4 -11.45 29.71 11.24
CA GLY A 4 -10.30 30.64 11.20
C GLY A 4 -10.55 31.87 10.33
N SER A 5 -11.14 31.70 9.14
CA SER A 5 -11.50 32.81 8.26
C SER A 5 -12.60 33.71 8.84
N VAL A 6 -13.61 33.13 9.49
CA VAL A 6 -14.67 33.89 10.17
C VAL A 6 -14.11 34.69 11.34
N ALA A 7 -13.24 34.11 12.17
CA ALA A 7 -12.61 34.82 13.27
C ALA A 7 -11.73 36.00 12.79
N PHE A 8 -10.96 35.80 11.71
CA PHE A 8 -10.16 36.86 11.10
C PHE A 8 -11.02 37.98 10.49
N LEU A 9 -12.12 37.64 9.81
CA LEU A 9 -13.07 38.60 9.27
C LEU A 9 -13.78 39.40 10.38
N LEU A 10 -14.10 38.77 11.50
CA LEU A 10 -14.66 39.46 12.66
C LEU A 10 -13.62 40.41 13.29
N ALA A 11 -12.37 39.97 13.47
CA ALA A 11 -11.31 40.81 14.05
C ALA A 11 -11.01 42.05 13.17
N THR A 12 -10.96 41.87 11.85
CA THR A 12 -10.79 42.96 10.89
C THR A 12 -12.01 43.89 10.86
N GLY A 13 -13.23 43.34 10.90
CA GLY A 13 -14.47 44.10 11.00
C GLY A 13 -14.50 44.99 12.26
N TRP A 14 -14.16 44.44 13.43
CA TRP A 14 -14.08 45.21 14.67
C TRP A 14 -13.01 46.30 14.64
N SER A 15 -11.86 46.01 14.03
CA SER A 15 -10.78 47.00 13.87
C SER A 15 -11.20 48.18 13.00
N ILE A 16 -11.94 47.93 11.91
CA ILE A 16 -12.47 48.99 11.03
C ILE A 16 -13.53 49.82 11.76
N ILE A 17 -14.45 49.18 12.49
CA ILE A 17 -15.49 49.87 13.28
C ILE A 17 -14.86 50.76 14.35
N GLY A 18 -13.82 50.28 15.05
CA GLY A 18 -13.08 51.06 16.05
C GLY A 18 -12.40 52.30 15.47
N LEU A 19 -11.92 52.20 14.22
CA LEU A 19 -11.27 53.30 13.51
C LEU A 19 -12.27 54.40 13.07
N VAL A 20 -13.53 54.01 12.80
CA VAL A 20 -14.60 54.93 12.38
C VAL A 20 -15.26 55.65 13.59
N ILE A 21 -15.32 55.02 14.77
CA ILE A 21 -15.94 55.58 15.99
C ILE A 21 -14.91 56.37 16.83
N TYR A 22 -13.97 57.04 16.18
CA TYR A 22 -12.91 57.80 16.84
C TYR A 22 -13.45 59.15 17.39
N GLY A 23 -14.07 59.12 18.58
CA GLY A 23 -14.65 60.35 19.18
C GLY A 23 -15.10 60.29 20.64
N GLY A 24 -15.08 59.13 21.31
CA GLY A 24 -15.39 59.01 22.75
C GLY A 24 -14.16 58.53 23.53
N GLU A 25 -13.82 59.17 24.65
CA GLU A 25 -12.55 58.99 25.38
C GLU A 25 -12.26 57.54 25.87
N MET A 26 -13.25 56.65 25.93
CA MET A 26 -13.07 55.25 26.40
C MET A 26 -13.35 54.16 25.35
N VAL A 27 -14.07 54.47 24.27
CA VAL A 27 -14.53 53.49 23.28
C VAL A 27 -13.38 52.87 22.46
N PRO A 28 -12.34 53.63 22.03
CA PRO A 28 -11.22 53.07 21.28
C PRO A 28 -10.42 52.01 22.05
N ASN A 29 -10.26 52.18 23.37
CA ASN A 29 -9.51 51.23 24.21
C ASN A 29 -10.23 49.88 24.32
N LEU A 30 -11.55 49.89 24.55
CA LEU A 30 -12.36 48.67 24.60
C LEU A 30 -12.39 47.92 23.26
N ILE A 31 -12.49 48.66 22.14
CA ILE A 31 -12.48 48.05 20.81
C ILE A 31 -11.09 47.50 20.47
N ALA A 32 -10.02 48.18 20.84
CA ALA A 32 -8.65 47.68 20.66
C ALA A 32 -8.40 46.40 21.46
N GLU A 33 -8.87 46.32 22.71
CA GLU A 33 -8.78 45.12 23.53
C GLU A 33 -9.60 43.97 22.94
N LEU A 34 -10.84 44.23 22.50
CA LEU A 34 -11.68 43.23 21.82
C LEU A 34 -11.06 42.73 20.51
N ALA A 35 -10.45 43.64 19.71
CA ALA A 35 -9.75 43.29 18.49
C ALA A 35 -8.50 42.43 18.78
N GLY A 36 -7.76 42.76 19.83
CA GLY A 36 -6.62 41.97 20.32
C GLY A 36 -7.03 40.54 20.69
N VAL A 37 -8.06 40.40 21.54
CA VAL A 37 -8.59 39.08 21.94
C VAL A 37 -9.11 38.31 20.73
N SER A 38 -9.81 38.98 19.81
CA SER A 38 -10.33 38.34 18.58
C SER A 38 -9.20 37.83 17.68
N LEU A 39 -8.12 38.60 17.56
CA LEU A 39 -6.93 38.21 16.80
C LEU A 39 -6.23 37.01 17.43
N GLU A 40 -6.06 36.99 18.76
CA GLU A 40 -5.47 35.86 19.48
C GLU A 40 -6.31 34.58 19.30
N VAL A 41 -7.64 34.67 19.43
CA VAL A 41 -8.55 33.55 19.19
C VAL A 41 -8.45 33.07 17.74
N ALA A 42 -8.37 33.97 16.76
CA ALA A 42 -8.20 33.61 15.36
C ALA A 42 -6.87 32.87 15.10
N ILE A 43 -5.78 33.34 15.70
CA ILE A 43 -4.46 32.69 15.60
C ILE A 43 -4.52 31.28 16.21
N VAL A 44 -5.09 31.13 17.40
CA VAL A 44 -5.25 29.82 18.05
C VAL A 44 -6.10 28.89 17.20
N ALA A 45 -7.23 29.36 16.67
CA ALA A 45 -8.09 28.56 15.79
C ALA A 45 -7.35 28.08 14.54
N LEU A 46 -6.58 28.95 13.89
CA LEU A 46 -5.77 28.59 12.71
C LEU A 46 -4.68 27.57 13.06
N ILE A 47 -4.02 27.72 14.21
CA ILE A 47 -3.02 26.75 14.68
C ILE A 47 -3.67 25.39 14.94
N VAL A 48 -4.79 25.35 15.64
CA VAL A 48 -5.54 24.11 15.93
C VAL A 48 -5.99 23.45 14.63
N GLU A 49 -6.58 24.21 13.69
CA GLU A 49 -6.98 23.66 12.38
C GLU A 49 -5.78 23.09 11.63
N ARG A 50 -4.64 23.79 11.61
CA ARG A 50 -3.43 23.32 10.92
C ARG A 50 -2.85 22.06 11.58
N LEU A 51 -2.89 21.97 12.91
CA LEU A 51 -2.46 20.80 13.66
C LEU A 51 -3.40 19.61 13.40
N MET A 52 -4.71 19.82 13.42
CA MET A 52 -5.70 18.78 13.10
C MET A 52 -5.53 18.29 11.66
N ALA A 53 -5.38 19.19 10.69
CA ALA A 53 -5.16 18.81 9.29
C ALA A 53 -3.85 18.06 9.10
N ARG A 54 -2.78 18.43 9.81
CA ARG A 54 -1.52 17.69 9.80
C ARG A 54 -1.68 16.30 10.42
N HIS A 55 -2.31 16.22 11.59
CA HIS A 55 -2.54 14.95 12.29
C HIS A 55 -3.37 13.99 11.43
N GLN A 56 -4.42 14.48 10.80
CA GLN A 56 -5.28 13.70 9.91
C GLN A 56 -4.51 13.16 8.70
N ARG A 57 -3.68 13.97 8.04
CA ARG A 57 -2.81 13.48 6.95
C ARG A 57 -1.85 12.40 7.41
N TRP A 58 -1.25 12.56 8.60
CA TRP A 58 -0.34 11.55 9.14
C TRP A 58 -1.06 10.24 9.44
N GLN A 59 -2.27 10.30 9.97
CA GLN A 59 -3.11 9.11 10.17
C GLN A 59 -3.46 8.44 8.84
N TRP A 60 -3.76 9.22 7.80
CA TRP A 60 -4.00 8.71 6.46
C TRP A 60 -2.77 8.00 5.92
N ASP A 61 -1.63 8.69 5.85
CA ASP A 61 -0.38 8.14 5.32
C ASP A 61 0.02 6.84 6.04
N PHE A 62 -0.16 6.80 7.37
CA PHE A 62 0.08 5.60 8.16
C PHE A 62 -0.88 4.46 7.79
N ALA A 63 -2.18 4.73 7.69
CA ALA A 63 -3.18 3.73 7.30
C ALA A 63 -2.93 3.21 5.88
N TYR A 64 -2.62 4.10 4.92
CA TYR A 64 -2.28 3.71 3.55
C TYR A 64 -1.06 2.80 3.50
N ARG A 65 0.03 3.14 4.21
CA ARG A 65 1.24 2.30 4.29
C ARG A 65 0.94 0.92 4.82
N ALA A 66 0.24 0.87 5.96
CA ALA A 66 -0.09 -0.39 6.61
C ALA A 66 -0.94 -1.26 5.68
N LEU A 67 -1.98 -0.69 5.07
CA LEU A 67 -2.88 -1.41 4.17
C LEU A 67 -2.20 -1.87 2.88
N ALA A 68 -1.37 -1.02 2.27
CA ALA A 68 -0.62 -1.38 1.08
C ALA A 68 0.36 -2.52 1.38
N LYS A 69 1.09 -2.46 2.50
CA LYS A 69 1.97 -3.54 2.97
C LYS A 69 1.19 -4.86 3.15
N ARG A 70 0.06 -4.83 3.86
CA ARG A 70 -0.78 -6.02 4.07
C ARG A 70 -1.35 -6.56 2.74
N ALA A 71 -1.74 -5.68 1.82
CA ALA A 71 -2.17 -6.10 0.50
C ALA A 71 -1.04 -6.77 -0.31
N SER A 72 0.19 -6.26 -0.21
CA SER A 72 1.38 -6.89 -0.80
C SER A 72 1.67 -8.27 -0.22
N GLU A 73 1.56 -8.45 1.10
CA GLU A 73 1.72 -9.76 1.77
C GLU A 73 0.73 -10.79 1.21
N VAL A 74 -0.57 -10.46 1.21
CA VAL A 74 -1.61 -11.33 0.67
C VAL A 74 -1.38 -11.61 -0.82
N PHE A 75 -0.95 -10.60 -1.58
CA PHE A 75 -0.66 -10.76 -3.00
C PHE A 75 0.47 -11.76 -3.25
N VAL A 76 1.60 -11.62 -2.55
CA VAL A 76 2.76 -12.51 -2.67
C VAL A 76 2.38 -13.95 -2.31
N ASP A 77 1.53 -14.13 -1.30
CA ASP A 77 1.03 -15.46 -0.92
C ASP A 77 0.12 -16.07 -1.99
N VAL A 78 -0.78 -15.28 -2.57
CA VAL A 78 -1.63 -15.75 -3.68
C VAL A 78 -0.78 -16.10 -4.90
N VAL A 79 0.20 -15.29 -5.27
CA VAL A 79 1.13 -15.60 -6.35
C VAL A 79 1.96 -16.84 -6.03
N ARG A 80 2.38 -17.03 -4.77
CA ARG A 80 3.08 -18.26 -4.34
C ARG A 80 2.19 -19.49 -4.54
N LEU A 81 0.92 -19.43 -4.16
CA LEU A 81 -0.04 -20.52 -4.39
C LEU A 81 -0.24 -20.80 -5.89
N VAL A 82 -0.39 -19.76 -6.71
CA VAL A 82 -0.49 -19.91 -8.17
C VAL A 82 0.78 -20.50 -8.77
N PHE A 83 1.96 -20.08 -8.31
CA PHE A 83 3.24 -20.63 -8.73
C PHE A 83 3.34 -22.12 -8.43
N VAL A 84 2.92 -22.56 -7.23
CA VAL A 84 2.90 -23.99 -6.89
C VAL A 84 1.99 -24.78 -7.85
N HIS A 85 0.92 -24.17 -8.36
CA HIS A 85 0.03 -24.77 -9.36
C HIS A 85 0.50 -24.66 -10.81
N SER A 86 1.55 -23.88 -11.09
CA SER A 86 1.96 -23.58 -12.47
C SER A 86 2.57 -24.77 -13.20
N SER A 87 3.12 -25.74 -12.46
CA SER A 87 3.66 -26.98 -13.03
C SER A 87 3.53 -28.17 -12.09
N ASN A 88 3.55 -29.39 -12.63
CA ASN A 88 3.52 -30.62 -11.84
C ASN A 88 4.74 -30.75 -10.94
N GLU A 89 5.91 -30.32 -11.41
CA GLU A 89 7.16 -30.32 -10.65
C GLU A 89 7.07 -29.36 -9.46
N ALA A 90 6.58 -28.13 -9.68
CA ALA A 90 6.36 -27.15 -8.63
C ALA A 90 5.36 -27.65 -7.60
N LEU A 91 4.27 -28.30 -8.04
CA LEU A 91 3.27 -28.89 -7.18
C LEU A 91 3.87 -29.99 -6.30
N HIS A 92 4.56 -30.97 -6.89
CA HIS A 92 5.14 -32.10 -6.16
C HIS A 92 6.22 -31.64 -5.16
N ALA A 93 7.06 -30.66 -5.53
CA ALA A 93 8.10 -30.12 -4.66
C ALA A 93 7.55 -29.36 -3.43
N ASN A 94 6.32 -28.85 -3.54
CA ASN A 94 5.70 -28.01 -2.51
C ASN A 94 4.51 -28.65 -1.81
N LEU A 95 4.01 -29.80 -2.28
CA LEU A 95 2.85 -30.49 -1.73
C LEU A 95 2.92 -30.69 -0.19
N PRO A 96 4.07 -31.09 0.41
CA PRO A 96 4.16 -31.24 1.86
C PRO A 96 3.98 -29.93 2.65
N ARG A 97 4.22 -28.78 2.01
CA ARG A 97 4.16 -27.43 2.60
C ARG A 97 2.95 -26.63 2.15
N TYR A 98 2.16 -27.16 1.21
CA TYR A 98 1.05 -26.44 0.59
C TYR A 98 -0.01 -25.98 1.61
N GLY A 99 -0.39 -26.86 2.54
CA GLY A 99 -1.33 -26.51 3.61
C GLY A 99 -0.86 -25.33 4.47
N TYR A 100 0.45 -25.22 4.71
CA TYR A 100 1.03 -24.07 5.41
C TYR A 100 0.93 -22.78 4.58
N PHE A 101 1.17 -22.83 3.27
CA PHE A 101 1.01 -21.65 2.40
C PHE A 101 -0.42 -21.15 2.36
N VAL A 102 -1.40 -22.06 2.32
CA VAL A 102 -2.83 -21.69 2.37
C VAL A 102 -3.18 -21.04 3.71
N GLN A 103 -2.71 -21.60 4.83
CA GLN A 103 -2.93 -21.03 6.17
C GLN A 103 -2.31 -19.63 6.28
N LEU A 104 -1.09 -19.44 5.79
CA LEU A 104 -0.41 -18.15 5.81
C LEU A 104 -1.16 -17.10 4.98
N ALA A 105 -1.60 -17.47 3.77
CA ALA A 105 -2.40 -16.60 2.91
C ALA A 105 -3.72 -16.18 3.58
N GLN A 106 -4.39 -17.10 4.26
CA GLN A 106 -5.61 -16.81 5.01
C GLN A 106 -5.34 -15.88 6.21
N GLN A 107 -4.25 -16.13 6.94
CA GLN A 107 -3.85 -15.27 8.06
C GLN A 107 -3.62 -13.83 7.59
N HIS A 108 -2.80 -13.61 6.56
CA HIS A 108 -2.57 -12.27 6.04
C HIS A 108 -3.84 -11.63 5.47
N LEU A 109 -4.76 -12.42 4.87
CA LEU A 109 -6.04 -11.89 4.41
C LEU A 109 -6.92 -11.41 5.57
N ASP A 110 -6.98 -12.16 6.67
CA ASP A 110 -7.73 -11.77 7.85
C ASP A 110 -7.09 -10.56 8.55
N GLU A 111 -5.76 -10.48 8.58
CA GLU A 111 -5.03 -9.29 9.04
C GLU A 111 -5.36 -8.07 8.17
N LEU A 112 -5.34 -8.21 6.83
CA LEU A 112 -5.74 -7.16 5.91
C LEU A 112 -7.18 -6.70 6.18
N ARG A 113 -8.13 -7.65 6.34
CA ARG A 113 -9.53 -7.33 6.67
C ARG A 113 -9.63 -6.51 7.96
N SER A 114 -8.92 -6.94 9.01
CA SER A 114 -8.89 -6.23 10.29
C SER A 114 -8.33 -4.81 10.14
N HIS A 115 -7.30 -4.59 9.32
CA HIS A 115 -6.74 -3.26 9.08
C HIS A 115 -7.69 -2.37 8.29
N ILE A 116 -8.42 -2.93 7.31
CA ILE A 116 -9.41 -2.18 6.52
C ILE A 116 -10.53 -1.69 7.46
N GLU A 117 -11.02 -2.57 8.32
CA GLU A 117 -12.09 -2.25 9.28
C GLU A 117 -11.61 -1.24 10.32
N GLY A 118 -10.41 -1.41 10.86
CA GLY A 118 -9.79 -0.47 11.79
C GLY A 118 -9.49 0.91 11.20
N SER A 119 -9.32 0.98 9.87
CA SER A 119 -9.00 2.23 9.15
C SER A 119 -10.23 2.91 8.53
N ALA A 120 -11.44 2.38 8.72
CA ALA A 120 -12.65 2.87 8.05
C ALA A 120 -12.97 4.34 8.35
N THR A 121 -12.61 4.85 9.53
CA THR A 121 -12.79 6.28 9.88
C THR A 121 -11.64 7.16 9.43
N ALA A 122 -10.49 6.55 9.13
CA ALA A 122 -9.31 7.27 8.66
C ALA A 122 -9.34 7.42 7.13
N LEU A 123 -9.70 6.39 6.37
CA LEU A 123 -9.71 6.46 4.91
C LEU A 123 -10.88 7.29 4.37
N ASP A 124 -10.69 7.89 3.19
CA ASP A 124 -11.85 8.36 2.42
C ASP A 124 -12.68 7.15 1.92
N SER A 125 -13.95 7.41 1.63
CA SER A 125 -14.89 6.35 1.25
C SER A 125 -14.49 5.60 -0.01
N SER A 126 -13.90 6.29 -1.00
CA SER A 126 -13.53 5.68 -2.28
C SER A 126 -12.34 4.73 -2.13
N THR A 127 -11.33 5.14 -1.36
CA THR A 127 -10.19 4.29 -1.00
C THR A 127 -10.64 3.09 -0.18
N HIS A 128 -11.50 3.30 0.83
CA HIS A 128 -12.01 2.20 1.64
C HIS A 128 -12.76 1.17 0.78
N GLU A 129 -13.58 1.61 -0.17
CA GLU A 129 -14.27 0.73 -1.13
C GLU A 129 -13.30 -0.03 -2.03
N GLU A 130 -12.21 0.60 -2.47
CA GLU A 130 -11.16 -0.04 -3.25
C GLU A 130 -10.48 -1.17 -2.46
N TYR A 131 -10.09 -0.92 -1.21
CA TYR A 131 -9.53 -1.96 -0.34
C TYR A 131 -10.51 -3.11 -0.09
N ARG A 132 -11.80 -2.83 0.15
CA ARG A 132 -12.83 -3.89 0.27
C ARG A 132 -13.03 -4.65 -1.04
N ARG A 133 -12.82 -4.02 -2.20
CA ARG A 133 -12.85 -4.72 -3.50
C ARG A 133 -11.65 -5.63 -3.64
N MET A 134 -10.44 -5.19 -3.27
CA MET A 134 -9.23 -6.01 -3.29
C MET A 134 -9.34 -7.19 -2.32
N GLU A 135 -9.79 -6.97 -1.08
CA GLU A 135 -10.01 -8.03 -0.08
C GLU A 135 -10.93 -9.14 -0.61
N ARG A 136 -12.06 -8.79 -1.24
CA ARG A 136 -12.96 -9.77 -1.84
C ARG A 136 -12.32 -10.55 -2.99
N ARG A 137 -11.50 -9.88 -3.81
CA ARG A 137 -10.77 -10.53 -4.91
C ARG A 137 -9.73 -11.51 -4.37
N PHE A 138 -8.96 -11.12 -3.35
CA PHE A 138 -8.03 -12.01 -2.67
C PHE A 138 -8.72 -13.21 -2.03
N SER A 139 -9.82 -12.98 -1.31
CA SER A 139 -10.64 -14.05 -0.73
C SER A 139 -11.11 -15.04 -1.81
N TRP A 140 -11.54 -14.54 -2.96
CA TRP A 140 -11.92 -15.37 -4.08
C TRP A 140 -10.72 -16.17 -4.64
N CYS A 141 -9.57 -15.53 -4.89
CA CYS A 141 -8.36 -16.22 -5.36
C CYS A 141 -7.91 -17.33 -4.40
N ILE A 142 -7.81 -17.03 -3.10
CA ILE A 142 -7.43 -18.02 -2.09
C ILE A 142 -8.42 -19.17 -2.06
N ARG A 143 -9.74 -18.89 -2.16
CA ARG A 143 -10.76 -19.94 -2.23
C ARG A 143 -10.58 -20.85 -3.43
N GLN A 144 -10.27 -20.29 -4.59
CA GLN A 144 -9.95 -21.08 -5.78
C GLN A 144 -8.72 -21.96 -5.53
N LEU A 145 -7.74 -21.49 -4.76
CA LEU A 145 -6.48 -22.15 -4.47
C LEU A 145 -6.47 -22.89 -3.12
N LEU A 146 -7.62 -23.29 -2.59
CA LEU A 146 -7.67 -24.07 -1.33
C LEU A 146 -7.23 -25.51 -1.53
N GLU A 147 -7.65 -26.09 -2.66
CA GLU A 147 -7.39 -27.48 -2.98
C GLU A 147 -6.27 -27.57 -4.01
N ALA A 148 -5.30 -28.42 -3.69
CA ALA A 148 -4.22 -28.77 -4.58
C ALA A 148 -4.78 -29.56 -5.79
N SER A 149 -5.31 -28.88 -6.79
CA SER A 149 -5.70 -29.50 -8.07
C SER A 149 -4.47 -29.85 -8.89
N THR A 150 -4.50 -31.04 -9.51
CA THR A 150 -3.48 -31.52 -10.44
C THR A 150 -3.64 -30.94 -11.85
N ASP A 151 -4.71 -30.21 -12.14
CA ASP A 151 -4.91 -29.56 -13.43
C ASP A 151 -4.24 -28.19 -13.47
N SER A 152 -3.05 -28.12 -14.07
CA SER A 152 -2.27 -26.88 -14.22
C SER A 152 -2.94 -25.85 -15.13
N ASN A 153 -3.80 -26.28 -16.06
CA ASN A 153 -4.48 -25.38 -16.99
C ASN A 153 -5.73 -24.72 -16.39
N ALA A 154 -6.27 -25.28 -15.30
CA ALA A 154 -7.50 -24.80 -14.66
C ALA A 154 -7.37 -23.41 -13.99
N ARG A 155 -6.17 -22.80 -13.98
CA ARG A 155 -5.87 -21.59 -13.21
C ARG A 155 -5.39 -20.40 -14.05
N VAL A 156 -5.33 -20.52 -15.38
CA VAL A 156 -4.94 -19.43 -16.29
C VAL A 156 -5.84 -18.20 -16.14
N ASP A 157 -7.11 -18.42 -15.81
CA ASP A 157 -8.12 -17.37 -15.59
C ASP A 157 -7.79 -16.45 -14.39
N LEU A 158 -6.86 -16.85 -13.51
CA LEU A 158 -6.43 -16.03 -12.39
C LEU A 158 -5.48 -14.90 -12.81
N TYR A 159 -4.68 -15.07 -13.88
CA TYR A 159 -3.64 -14.08 -14.24
C TYR A 159 -4.20 -12.68 -14.55
N PRO A 160 -5.27 -12.52 -15.36
CA PRO A 160 -5.83 -11.19 -15.62
C PRO A 160 -6.41 -10.54 -14.36
N LEU A 161 -6.90 -11.34 -13.41
CA LEU A 161 -7.37 -10.83 -12.13
C LEU A 161 -6.19 -10.39 -11.26
N LEU A 162 -5.12 -11.18 -11.22
CA LEU A 162 -3.90 -10.86 -10.48
C LEU A 162 -3.23 -9.60 -11.01
N SER A 163 -3.13 -9.41 -12.33
CA SER A 163 -2.58 -8.16 -12.88
C SER A 163 -3.38 -6.93 -12.44
N LYS A 164 -4.72 -7.02 -12.46
CA LYS A 164 -5.59 -5.94 -11.97
C LYS A 164 -5.39 -5.65 -10.50
N ILE A 165 -5.23 -6.68 -9.67
CA ILE A 165 -4.95 -6.50 -8.24
C ILE A 165 -3.55 -5.89 -8.06
N ALA A 166 -2.54 -6.40 -8.78
CA ALA A 166 -1.17 -5.93 -8.71
C ALA A 166 -1.08 -4.44 -9.07
N THR A 167 -1.76 -4.02 -10.14
CA THR A 167 -1.84 -2.62 -10.55
C THR A 167 -2.45 -1.75 -9.45
N SER A 168 -3.58 -2.15 -8.87
CA SER A 168 -4.18 -1.40 -7.74
C SER A 168 -3.25 -1.30 -6.53
N VAL A 169 -2.58 -2.40 -6.14
CA VAL A 169 -1.64 -2.39 -5.02
C VAL A 169 -0.42 -1.51 -5.33
N PHE A 170 0.09 -1.56 -6.55
CA PHE A 170 1.21 -0.73 -6.98
C PHE A 170 0.84 0.76 -6.99
N GLU A 171 -0.31 1.13 -7.55
CA GLU A 171 -0.83 2.50 -7.51
C GLU A 171 -0.91 3.02 -6.09
N LEU A 172 -1.45 2.22 -5.16
CA LEU A 172 -1.51 2.58 -3.74
C LEU A 172 -0.13 2.75 -3.10
N LEU A 173 0.83 1.86 -3.39
CA LEU A 173 2.21 2.00 -2.91
C LEU A 173 2.86 3.28 -3.45
N THR A 174 2.60 3.66 -4.70
CA THR A 174 3.17 4.89 -5.29
C THR A 174 2.56 6.18 -4.76
N GLN A 175 1.33 6.14 -4.23
CA GLN A 175 0.69 7.28 -3.58
C GLN A 175 1.33 7.61 -2.22
N VAL A 176 1.98 6.62 -1.60
CA VAL A 176 2.65 6.83 -0.34
C VAL A 176 4.13 7.16 -0.56
N ASP A 177 4.58 8.24 0.07
CA ASP A 177 5.99 8.62 0.09
C ASP A 177 6.84 7.53 0.79
N GLY A 178 7.70 6.84 0.06
CA GLY A 178 8.48 5.71 0.56
C GLY A 178 9.60 5.31 -0.39
N ASP A 179 10.50 4.43 0.08
CA ASP A 179 11.64 3.93 -0.70
C ASP A 179 11.22 2.92 -1.79
N HIS A 180 9.93 2.86 -2.13
CA HIS A 180 9.35 1.94 -3.10
C HIS A 180 9.95 2.10 -4.50
N ARG A 181 10.38 3.32 -4.88
CA ARG A 181 11.07 3.55 -6.16
C ARG A 181 12.43 2.85 -6.22
N ARG A 182 13.20 2.89 -5.13
CA ARG A 182 14.49 2.18 -5.06
C ARG A 182 14.24 0.68 -5.10
N ILE A 183 13.30 0.18 -4.29
CA ILE A 183 12.94 -1.25 -4.27
C ILE A 183 12.50 -1.71 -5.67
N LEU A 184 11.67 -0.92 -6.37
CA LEU A 184 11.27 -1.19 -7.74
C LEU A 184 12.47 -1.28 -8.68
N SER A 185 13.40 -0.32 -8.62
CA SER A 185 14.61 -0.36 -9.48
C SER A 185 15.50 -1.58 -9.23
N VAL A 186 15.60 -2.03 -7.97
CA VAL A 186 16.31 -3.26 -7.62
C VAL A 186 15.57 -4.47 -8.20
N ALA A 187 14.26 -4.55 -8.00
CA ALA A 187 13.43 -5.61 -8.55
C ALA A 187 13.52 -5.67 -10.09
N GLU A 188 13.50 -4.54 -10.78
CA GLU A 188 13.68 -4.45 -12.24
C GLU A 188 15.01 -5.07 -12.69
N SER A 189 16.10 -4.74 -12.00
CA SER A 189 17.44 -5.27 -12.27
C SER A 189 17.51 -6.79 -12.02
N CYS A 190 16.94 -7.27 -10.91
CA CYS A 190 16.86 -8.69 -10.58
C CYS A 190 16.04 -9.48 -11.62
N VAL A 191 14.88 -8.96 -12.02
CA VAL A 191 14.03 -9.59 -13.04
C VAL A 191 14.72 -9.60 -14.40
N ALA A 192 15.39 -8.50 -14.81
CA ALA A 192 16.15 -8.46 -16.06
C ALA A 192 17.33 -9.45 -16.06
N THR A 193 18.05 -9.56 -14.95
CA THR A 193 19.18 -10.49 -14.79
C THR A 193 18.69 -11.94 -14.82
N ALA A 194 17.62 -12.27 -14.09
CA ALA A 194 17.00 -13.59 -14.12
C ALA A 194 16.59 -14.00 -15.54
N SER A 195 15.89 -13.12 -16.28
CA SER A 195 15.47 -13.39 -17.66
C SER A 195 16.64 -13.58 -18.63
N SER A 196 17.74 -12.86 -18.46
CA SER A 196 18.91 -13.00 -19.35
C SER A 196 19.66 -14.33 -19.14
N SER A 197 19.64 -14.86 -17.91
CA SER A 197 20.26 -16.16 -17.58
C SER A 197 19.49 -17.37 -18.15
N GLN A 198 18.18 -17.26 -18.37
CA GLN A 198 17.31 -18.32 -18.88
C GLN A 198 17.24 -18.44 -20.40
N LEU A 199 17.66 -17.42 -21.17
CA LEU A 199 17.71 -17.46 -22.63
C LEU A 199 18.56 -18.63 -23.19
N ALA A 200 19.34 -19.31 -22.35
CA ALA A 200 20.12 -20.49 -22.71
C ALA A 200 19.39 -21.84 -22.56
N HIS A 201 18.28 -21.93 -21.81
CA HIS A 201 17.60 -23.20 -21.54
C HIS A 201 16.07 -23.04 -21.32
N VAL A 202 15.30 -23.61 -22.25
CA VAL A 202 13.86 -24.02 -22.17
C VAL A 202 12.80 -23.04 -22.70
N GLU A 203 12.11 -23.47 -23.77
CA GLU A 203 11.00 -22.83 -24.50
C GLU A 203 9.60 -22.98 -23.86
N GLN A 204 9.46 -23.33 -22.57
CA GLN A 204 8.15 -23.64 -21.97
C GLN A 204 7.96 -23.11 -20.55
N GLY A 205 8.53 -21.96 -20.23
CA GLY A 205 8.33 -21.34 -18.92
C GLY A 205 7.07 -20.47 -18.85
N GLY A 206 6.12 -20.78 -17.96
CA GLY A 206 5.01 -19.87 -17.63
C GLY A 206 5.48 -18.53 -17.00
N ILE A 207 4.56 -17.59 -16.79
CA ILE A 207 4.81 -16.20 -16.31
C ILE A 207 5.80 -16.13 -15.13
N PHE A 208 5.74 -17.10 -14.21
CA PHE A 208 6.54 -17.11 -12.98
C PHE A 208 7.84 -17.92 -13.05
N THR A 209 8.31 -18.32 -14.23
CA THR A 209 9.51 -19.16 -14.38
C THR A 209 10.79 -18.47 -13.91
N ASN A 210 10.84 -17.14 -14.03
CA ASN A 210 11.95 -16.32 -13.55
C ASN A 210 11.80 -15.88 -12.08
N ARG A 211 10.66 -16.16 -11.45
CA ARG A 211 10.31 -15.61 -10.13
C ARG A 211 11.33 -16.00 -9.06
N LEU A 212 11.63 -17.29 -8.93
CA LEU A 212 12.55 -17.78 -7.90
C LEU A 212 13.96 -17.23 -8.10
N ALA A 213 14.45 -17.18 -9.34
CA ALA A 213 15.76 -16.61 -9.65
C ALA A 213 15.82 -15.12 -9.31
N ALA A 214 14.79 -14.35 -9.69
CA ALA A 214 14.70 -12.93 -9.35
C ALA A 214 14.62 -12.71 -7.82
N GLN A 215 13.86 -13.53 -7.09
CA GLN A 215 13.78 -13.46 -5.63
C GLN A 215 15.12 -13.76 -4.95
N SER A 216 15.86 -14.78 -5.42
CA SER A 216 17.19 -15.08 -4.91
C SER A 216 18.16 -13.92 -5.12
N LEU A 217 18.19 -13.32 -6.31
CA LEU A 217 19.02 -12.13 -6.59
C LEU A 217 18.62 -10.94 -5.71
N LEU A 218 17.32 -10.73 -5.49
CA LEU A 218 16.82 -9.67 -4.64
C LEU A 218 17.24 -9.86 -3.17
N LEU A 219 17.26 -11.11 -2.69
CA LEU A 219 17.75 -11.46 -1.36
C LEU A 219 19.24 -11.21 -1.20
N GLU A 220 20.04 -11.46 -2.23
CA GLU A 220 21.47 -11.14 -2.22
C GLU A 220 21.70 -9.63 -2.14
N GLU A 221 20.95 -8.85 -2.93
CA GLU A 221 21.09 -7.39 -2.98
C GLU A 221 20.58 -6.70 -1.71
N LEU A 222 19.40 -7.10 -1.22
CA LEU A 222 18.73 -6.46 -0.07
C LEU A 222 19.00 -7.16 1.27
N GLY A 223 19.66 -8.31 1.27
CA GLY A 223 19.92 -9.13 2.47
C GLY A 223 20.66 -8.41 3.58
N SER A 224 21.50 -7.42 3.24
CA SER A 224 22.23 -6.61 4.23
C SER A 224 21.34 -5.61 4.97
N GLU A 225 20.23 -5.19 4.35
CA GLU A 225 19.32 -4.16 4.87
C GLU A 225 18.14 -4.78 5.64
N TYR A 226 17.58 -5.87 5.12
CA TYR A 226 16.38 -6.53 5.67
C TYR A 226 16.71 -7.77 6.52
N GLY A 227 17.97 -8.23 6.50
CA GLY A 227 18.44 -9.40 7.22
C GLY A 227 18.39 -10.69 6.38
N GLN A 228 19.28 -11.63 6.69
CA GLN A 228 19.30 -12.92 6.02
C GLN A 228 18.13 -13.79 6.48
N ILE A 229 17.42 -14.35 5.51
CA ILE A 229 16.32 -15.29 5.74
C ILE A 229 16.75 -16.72 5.42
N SER A 230 16.20 -17.67 6.17
CA SER A 230 16.40 -19.12 6.02
C SER A 230 15.10 -19.87 5.72
N SER A 231 13.94 -19.20 5.88
CA SER A 231 12.63 -19.80 5.62
C SER A 231 11.59 -18.75 5.24
N ILE A 232 10.51 -19.19 4.59
CA ILE A 232 9.37 -18.35 4.21
C ILE A 232 8.70 -17.67 5.41
N ALA A 233 8.73 -18.30 6.60
CA ALA A 233 8.18 -17.68 7.81
C ALA A 233 8.91 -16.37 8.16
N GLN A 234 10.21 -16.31 7.86
CA GLN A 234 11.04 -15.13 8.11
C GLN A 234 10.85 -14.04 7.04
N ASP A 235 10.18 -14.33 5.91
CA ASP A 235 9.83 -13.31 4.93
C ASP A 235 8.97 -12.21 5.57
N VAL A 236 8.08 -12.61 6.50
CA VAL A 236 7.17 -11.72 7.23
C VAL A 236 7.95 -10.88 8.24
N ASP A 237 8.83 -11.51 9.00
CA ASP A 237 9.64 -10.83 10.03
C ASP A 237 10.65 -9.84 9.43
N CYS A 238 11.15 -10.14 8.22
CA CYS A 238 12.13 -9.33 7.50
C CYS A 238 11.50 -8.39 6.46
N ASP A 239 10.17 -8.17 6.47
CA ASP A 239 9.48 -7.20 5.62
C ASP A 239 9.73 -7.34 4.10
N TYR A 240 9.98 -8.56 3.62
CA TYR A 240 10.25 -8.84 2.20
C TYR A 240 9.00 -8.84 1.31
N SER A 241 7.81 -8.66 1.88
CA SER A 241 6.54 -8.67 1.14
C SER A 241 6.47 -7.62 0.03
N ILE A 242 6.95 -6.40 0.28
CA ILE A 242 6.96 -5.32 -0.72
C ILE A 242 8.01 -5.61 -1.82
N PRO A 243 9.28 -5.92 -1.51
CA PRO A 243 10.25 -6.33 -2.53
C PRO A 243 9.78 -7.50 -3.41
N TYR A 244 9.22 -8.55 -2.82
CA TYR A 244 8.68 -9.67 -3.60
C TYR A 244 7.46 -9.29 -4.43
N PHE A 245 6.57 -8.44 -3.88
CA PHE A 245 5.46 -7.89 -4.63
C PHE A 245 5.93 -7.15 -5.89
N MET A 246 7.02 -6.36 -5.80
CA MET A 246 7.54 -5.64 -6.98
C MET A 246 8.01 -6.59 -8.07
N ILE A 247 8.68 -7.70 -7.71
CA ILE A 247 9.02 -8.75 -8.67
C ILE A 247 7.76 -9.31 -9.33
N ASP A 248 6.77 -9.69 -8.53
CA ASP A 248 5.55 -10.33 -9.02
C ASP A 248 4.73 -9.37 -9.91
N TYR A 249 4.68 -8.08 -9.57
CA TYR A 249 4.09 -7.02 -10.39
C TYR A 249 4.80 -6.89 -11.75
N LEU A 250 6.13 -6.80 -11.76
CA LEU A 250 6.92 -6.66 -12.99
C LEU A 250 6.77 -7.87 -13.91
N LEU A 251 6.72 -9.09 -13.36
CA LEU A 251 6.51 -10.31 -14.14
C LEU A 251 5.13 -10.32 -14.82
N LEU A 252 4.08 -9.92 -14.11
CA LEU A 252 2.72 -9.81 -14.66
C LEU A 252 2.61 -8.68 -15.70
N ALA A 253 3.20 -7.52 -15.44
CA ALA A 253 3.13 -6.36 -16.33
C ALA A 253 3.89 -6.58 -17.66
N ARG A 254 4.96 -7.39 -17.66
CA ARG A 254 5.67 -7.79 -18.88
C ARG A 254 4.82 -8.70 -19.78
N GLU A 255 4.08 -9.64 -19.19
CA GLU A 255 3.23 -10.57 -19.94
C GLU A 255 2.09 -9.85 -20.67
N GLU A 256 1.51 -8.82 -20.05
CA GLU A 256 0.42 -8.02 -20.65
C GLU A 256 0.90 -7.02 -21.71
N GLY A 257 2.21 -6.92 -21.97
CA GLY A 257 2.78 -5.95 -22.90
C GLY A 257 2.71 -4.50 -22.41
N VAL A 258 2.54 -4.30 -21.10
CA VAL A 258 2.44 -2.96 -20.48
C VAL A 258 3.81 -2.30 -20.32
N LEU A 259 4.89 -3.10 -20.29
CA LEU A 259 6.29 -2.65 -20.09
C LEU A 259 7.20 -2.90 -21.32
N GLY A 260 6.66 -2.78 -22.53
CA GLY A 260 7.41 -2.91 -23.79
C GLY A 260 8.08 -1.62 -24.26
#